data_AF-A0A7S3HJH9-F1
#
_entry.id   AF-A0A7S3HJH9-F1
#
_cell.length_a   1.000
_cell.length_b   1.000
_cell.length_c   1.000
_cell.angle_alpha   90.00
_cell.angle_beta   90.00
_cell.angle_gamma   90.00
#
_symmetry.space_group_name_H-M   'P 1'
#
loop_
_entity.id
_entity.type
_entity.pdbx_description
1 polymer ?
#
loop_
_entity_poly.entity_id
_entity_poly.type
_entity_poly.pdbx_seq_one_letter_code
_entity_poly.pdbx_strand_id
1 'polypeptide(L)'
;EVTVDQASSKYSLTAIMLVREMCLFVQNMPGDWIRGVTMPQAFALDLLTEILSDSKLLFQRVPFFKKLIQDSVFPAIKHLLKCLQEDYLRLSLQSGTAVAASFTS
;
A
#
# COMPACT_ATOMS: atom_id res chain seq x y z
N GLU A 1 -13.40 -30.92 19.56
CA GLU A 1 -13.21 -30.42 18.20
C GLU A 1 -13.67 -28.96 18.15
N VAL A 2 -12.74 -28.04 17.89
CA VAL A 2 -13.04 -26.62 17.71
C VAL A 2 -13.37 -26.44 16.23
N THR A 3 -14.60 -26.04 15.92
CA THR A 3 -15.07 -25.86 14.55
C THR A 3 -14.24 -24.78 13.84
N VAL A 4 -13.71 -25.15 12.69
CA VAL A 4 -12.85 -24.34 11.79
C VAL A 4 -13.47 -22.97 11.47
N ASP A 5 -14.80 -22.84 11.57
CA ASP A 5 -15.55 -21.64 11.21
C ASP A 5 -15.43 -20.46 12.19
N GLN A 6 -15.12 -20.68 13.47
CA GLN A 6 -14.99 -19.57 14.44
C GLN A 6 -13.56 -19.07 14.62
N ALA A 7 -12.56 -19.94 14.47
CA ALA A 7 -11.16 -19.51 14.42
C ALA A 7 -10.86 -18.77 13.10
N SER A 8 -11.44 -19.23 11.98
CA SER A 8 -11.38 -18.61 10.65
C SER A 8 -11.76 -17.11 10.67
N SER A 9 -12.76 -16.70 11.45
CA SER A 9 -13.23 -15.30 11.47
C SER A 9 -12.28 -14.32 12.18
N LYS A 10 -11.62 -14.74 13.27
CA LYS A 10 -10.69 -13.88 14.01
C LYS A 10 -9.37 -13.69 13.27
N TYR A 11 -8.80 -14.77 12.74
CA TYR A 11 -7.56 -14.68 11.96
C TYR A 11 -7.77 -13.94 10.63
N SER A 12 -8.92 -14.10 9.99
CA SER A 12 -9.25 -13.32 8.79
C SER A 12 -9.43 -11.83 9.07
N LEU A 13 -10.03 -11.46 10.21
CA LEU A 13 -10.13 -10.05 10.61
C LEU A 13 -8.75 -9.43 10.84
N THR A 14 -7.85 -10.11 11.57
CA THR A 14 -6.48 -9.63 11.79
C THR A 14 -5.72 -9.48 10.48
N ALA A 15 -5.85 -10.42 9.55
CA ALA A 15 -5.24 -10.31 8.22
C ALA A 15 -5.79 -9.11 7.43
N ILE A 16 -7.10 -8.88 7.47
CA ILE A 16 -7.74 -7.71 6.85
C ILE A 16 -7.19 -6.41 7.45
N MET A 17 -7.11 -6.33 8.78
CA MET A 17 -6.59 -5.15 9.48
C MET A 17 -5.12 -4.91 9.12
N LEU A 18 -4.29 -5.95 9.10
CA LEU A 18 -2.89 -5.83 8.72
C LEU A 18 -2.72 -5.29 7.30
N VAL A 19 -3.47 -5.82 6.33
CA VAL A 19 -3.42 -5.35 4.94
C VAL A 19 -3.86 -3.87 4.85
N ARG A 20 -4.88 -3.46 5.60
CA ARG A 20 -5.30 -2.05 5.67
C ARG A 20 -4.21 -1.16 6.24
N GLU A 21 -3.55 -1.57 7.31
CA GLU A 21 -2.42 -0.84 7.90
C GLU A 21 -1.28 -0.68 6.88
N MET A 22 -0.91 -1.75 6.19
CA MET A 22 0.12 -1.67 5.15
C MET A 22 -0.28 -0.70 4.04
N CYS A 23 -1.56 -0.67 3.64
CA CYS A 23 -2.07 0.31 2.67
C CYS A 23 -1.95 1.75 3.17
N LEU A 24 -2.15 2.02 4.47
CA LEU A 24 -1.96 3.34 5.07
C LEU A 24 -0.48 3.74 5.06
N PHE A 25 0.41 2.85 5.48
CA PHE A 25 1.85 3.10 5.48
C PHE A 25 2.41 3.29 4.05
N VAL A 26 1.90 2.56 3.06
CA VAL A 26 2.22 2.79 1.64
C VAL A 26 1.81 4.19 1.18
N GLN A 27 0.83 4.82 1.82
CA GLN A 27 0.41 6.19 1.53
C GLN A 27 1.10 7.23 2.44
N ASN A 28 2.13 6.83 3.19
CA ASN A 28 2.76 7.64 4.24
C ASN A 28 1.76 8.21 5.26
N MET A 29 0.65 7.50 5.48
CA MET A 29 -0.35 7.85 6.50
C MET A 29 -0.07 7.08 7.80
N PRO A 30 -0.42 7.66 8.96
CA PRO A 30 -0.34 6.95 10.23
C PRO A 30 -1.26 5.73 10.23
N GLY A 31 -0.82 4.66 10.89
CA GLY A 31 -1.62 3.47 11.12
C GLY A 31 -2.74 3.72 12.13
N ASP A 32 -3.94 3.19 11.85
CA ASP A 32 -5.10 3.31 12.75
C ASP A 32 -5.04 2.27 13.87
N TRP A 33 -4.55 1.08 13.54
CA TRP A 33 -4.41 -0.09 14.41
C TRP A 33 -3.02 -0.20 15.02
N ILE A 34 -1.94 -0.06 14.23
CA ILE A 34 -0.56 -0.12 14.70
C ILE A 34 -0.11 1.32 15.02
N ARG A 35 -0.55 1.81 16.18
CA ARG A 35 -0.34 3.20 16.60
C ARG A 35 1.08 3.47 17.08
N GLY A 36 1.57 4.67 16.80
CA GLY A 36 2.88 5.14 17.29
C GLY A 36 4.08 4.52 16.58
N VAL A 37 3.85 3.70 15.55
CA VAL A 37 4.88 3.13 14.70
C VAL A 37 4.89 3.87 13.37
N THR A 38 6.08 4.31 12.95
CA THR A 38 6.31 4.74 11.58
C THR A 38 6.98 3.60 10.83
N MET A 39 6.38 3.18 9.73
CA MET A 39 6.92 2.15 8.87
C MET A 39 7.40 2.78 7.56
N PRO A 40 8.62 2.50 7.08
CA PRO A 40 9.05 2.96 5.78
C PRO A 40 8.11 2.47 4.67
N GLN A 41 7.74 3.37 3.77
CA GLN A 41 6.82 3.09 2.65
C GLN A 41 7.24 1.86 1.83
N ALA A 42 8.53 1.74 1.54
CA ALA A 42 9.10 0.62 0.80
C ALA A 42 8.89 -0.73 1.52
N PHE A 43 9.15 -0.77 2.83
CA PHE A 43 8.96 -1.97 3.63
C PHE A 43 7.49 -2.38 3.73
N ALA A 44 6.58 -1.42 3.87
CA ALA A 44 5.14 -1.68 3.84
C ALA A 44 4.69 -2.26 2.47
N LEU A 45 5.28 -1.77 1.38
CA LEU A 45 5.00 -2.26 0.03
C LEU A 45 5.54 -3.69 -0.19
N ASP A 46 6.73 -3.98 0.31
CA ASP A 46 7.32 -5.33 0.25
C ASP A 46 6.45 -6.35 0.98
N LEU A 47 6.04 -6.03 2.22
CA LEU A 47 5.14 -6.88 3.00
C LEU A 47 3.77 -7.07 2.33
N LEU A 48 3.21 -5.99 1.78
CA LEU A 48 1.94 -6.06 1.06
C LEU A 48 2.07 -6.96 -0.18
N THR A 49 3.21 -6.90 -0.87
CA THR A 49 3.50 -7.72 -2.05
C THR A 49 3.64 -9.20 -1.68
N GLU A 50 4.35 -9.51 -0.60
CA GLU A 50 4.52 -10.87 -0.08
C GLU A 50 3.16 -11.48 0.30
N ILE A 51 2.34 -10.75 1.08
CA ILE A 51 1.00 -11.19 1.50
C ILE A 51 0.10 -11.49 0.28
N LEU A 52 0.06 -10.57 -0.69
CA LEU A 52 -0.81 -10.73 -1.87
C LEU A 52 -0.34 -11.86 -2.80
N SER A 53 0.97 -12.09 -2.87
CA SER A 53 1.56 -13.12 -3.72
C SER A 53 1.32 -14.51 -3.15
N ASP A 54 1.65 -14.72 -1.87
CA ASP A 54 1.56 -16.03 -1.22
C ASP A 54 0.11 -16.46 -0.97
N SER A 55 -0.78 -15.50 -0.77
CA SER A 55 -2.20 -15.76 -0.48
C SER A 55 -3.14 -15.46 -1.66
N LYS A 56 -2.63 -15.42 -2.90
CA LYS A 56 -3.39 -15.02 -4.10
C LYS A 56 -4.77 -15.69 -4.22
N LEU A 57 -4.87 -16.99 -3.95
CA LEU A 57 -6.13 -17.74 -4.04
C LEU A 57 -7.19 -17.24 -3.04
N LEU A 58 -6.78 -16.82 -1.84
CA LEU A 58 -7.69 -16.29 -0.82
C LEU A 58 -8.29 -14.95 -1.29
N PHE A 59 -7.45 -14.06 -1.81
CA PHE A 59 -7.89 -12.77 -2.34
C PHE A 59 -8.78 -12.88 -3.57
N GLN A 60 -8.65 -13.95 -4.35
CA GLN A 60 -9.50 -14.21 -5.52
C GLN A 60 -10.83 -14.86 -5.17
N ARG A 61 -10.84 -15.81 -4.23
CA ARG A 61 -12.01 -16.67 -3.96
C ARG A 61 -12.90 -16.16 -2.84
N VAL A 62 -12.37 -15.40 -1.89
CA VAL A 62 -13.14 -14.93 -0.73
C VAL A 62 -13.66 -13.51 -0.95
N PRO A 63 -14.99 -13.27 -0.94
CA PRO A 63 -15.58 -11.99 -1.29
C PRO A 63 -15.06 -10.80 -0.45
N PHE A 64 -14.84 -11.00 0.85
CA PHE A 64 -14.35 -9.94 1.74
C PHE A 64 -12.92 -9.50 1.41
N PHE A 65 -12.03 -10.43 1.07
CA PHE A 65 -10.67 -10.10 0.63
C PHE A 65 -10.65 -9.46 -0.75
N LYS A 66 -11.55 -9.86 -1.66
CA LYS A 66 -11.72 -9.19 -2.95
C LYS A 66 -12.15 -7.73 -2.77
N LYS A 67 -13.10 -7.48 -1.85
CA LYS A 67 -13.52 -6.12 -1.49
C LYS A 67 -12.38 -5.32 -0.85
N LEU A 68 -11.56 -5.94 -0.01
CA LEU A 68 -10.38 -5.32 0.57
C LEU A 68 -9.36 -4.84 -0.50
N ILE A 69 -9.15 -5.61 -1.57
CA ILE A 69 -8.32 -5.15 -2.68
C ILE A 69 -8.89 -3.88 -3.31
N GLN A 70 -10.20 -3.86 -3.55
CA GLN A 70 -10.88 -2.73 -4.19
C GLN A 70 -10.89 -1.47 -3.31
N ASP A 71 -11.18 -1.64 -2.02
CA ASP A 71 -11.39 -0.54 -1.09
C ASP A 71 -10.10 0.01 -0.49
N SER A 72 -9.00 -0.76 -0.48
CA SER A 72 -7.77 -0.37 0.23
C SER A 72 -6.51 -0.51 -0.63
N VAL A 73 -6.28 -1.67 -1.23
CA VAL A 73 -5.03 -1.94 -1.98
C VAL A 73 -4.95 -1.09 -3.26
N PHE A 74 -5.99 -1.07 -4.08
CA PHE A 74 -5.99 -0.26 -5.30
C PHE A 74 -5.86 1.24 -5.05
N PRO A 75 -6.59 1.85 -4.10
CA PRO A 75 -6.36 3.24 -3.73
C PRO A 75 -4.92 3.53 -3.29
N ALA A 76 -4.31 2.65 -2.49
CA ALA A 76 -2.93 2.83 -2.04
C ALA A 76 -1.93 2.80 -3.20
N ILE A 77 -2.06 1.82 -4.11
CA ILE A 77 -1.20 1.74 -5.31
C ILE A 77 -1.43 2.94 -6.23
N LYS A 78 -2.69 3.35 -6.42
CA LYS A 78 -3.02 4.53 -7.24
C LYS A 78 -2.39 5.80 -6.67
N HIS A 79 -2.42 5.97 -5.35
CA HIS A 79 -1.77 7.08 -4.66
C HIS A 79 -0.26 7.04 -4.90
N LEU A 80 0.39 5.88 -4.70
CA LEU A 80 1.82 5.72 -4.93
C LEU A 80 2.23 6.09 -6.36
N LEU A 81 1.50 5.60 -7.36
CA LEU A 81 1.75 5.91 -8.77
C LEU A 81 1.58 7.41 -9.06
N LYS A 82 0.59 8.05 -8.43
CA LYS A 82 0.38 9.49 -8.55
C LYS A 82 1.56 10.27 -7.96
N CYS A 83 2.04 9.90 -6.78
CA CYS A 83 3.22 10.54 -6.17
C CYS A 83 4.46 10.39 -7.06
N LEU A 84 4.71 9.18 -7.58
CA LEU A 84 5.82 8.94 -8.52
C LEU A 84 5.72 9.81 -9.78
N GLN A 85 4.51 9.97 -10.32
CA GLN A 85 4.27 10.85 -11.45
C GLN A 85 4.55 12.32 -11.11
N GLU A 86 4.11 12.79 -9.96
CA GLU A 86 4.33 14.16 -9.49
C GLU A 86 5.82 14.44 -9.24
N ASP A 87 6.54 13.49 -8.63
CA ASP A 87 7.98 13.58 -8.41
C ASP A 87 8.76 13.64 -9.73
N TYR A 88 8.38 12.79 -10.70
CA TYR A 88 8.97 12.83 -12.04
C TYR A 88 8.74 14.17 -12.74
N LEU A 89 7.52 14.71 -12.67
CA LEU A 89 7.20 16.03 -13.24
C LEU A 89 8.02 17.13 -12.57
N ARG A 90 8.16 17.10 -11.24
CA ARG A 90 8.96 18.07 -10.49
C ARG A 90 10.44 18.01 -10.88
N LEU A 91 11.02 16.82 -10.99
CA LEU A 91 12.41 16.63 -11.39
C LEU A 91 12.67 17.05 -12.83
N SER A 92 11.75 16.75 -13.75
CA SER A 92 11.88 17.16 -15.16
C SER A 92 11.80 18.69 -15.32
N LEU A 93 10.92 19.36 -14.58
CA LEU A 93 10.85 20.84 -14.55
C LEU A 93 12.12 21.47 -13.98
N GLN A 94 12.67 20.95 -12.89
CA GLN A 94 13.92 21.45 -12.29
C GLN A 94 15.12 21.22 -13.21
N SER A 95 15.17 20.09 -13.91
CA SER A 95 16.23 19.80 -14.87
C SER A 95 16.14 20.73 -16.09
N GLY A 96 14.93 20.99 -16.59
CA GLY A 96 14.71 21.93 -17.71
C GLY A 96 15.09 23.38 -17.37
N THR A 97 14.79 23.85 -16.16
CA THR A 97 15.18 25.20 -15.70
C THR A 97 16.67 25.31 -15.38
N ALA A 98 17.29 24.26 -14.85
CA ALA A 98 18.74 24.21 -14.63
C ALA A 98 19.52 24.30 -15.96
N VAL A 99 19.03 23.61 -17.00
CA VAL A 99 19.62 23.69 -18.35
C VAL A 99 19.44 25.11 -18.91
N ALA A 100 18.24 25.71 -18.82
CA ALA A 100 18.02 27.08 -19.28
C ALA A 100 18.89 28.12 -18.57
N ALA A 101 19.07 28.02 -17.24
CA ALA A 101 19.92 28.92 -16.46
C ALA A 101 21.43 28.78 -16.80
N SER A 102 21.87 27.57 -17.18
CA SER A 102 23.25 27.31 -17.60
C SER A 102 23.60 27.88 -18.98
N PHE A 103 22.61 28.11 -19.84
CA PHE A 103 22.79 28.73 -21.17
C PHE A 103 22.71 30.26 -21.15
N THR A 104 22.25 30.86 -20.05
CA THR A 104 22.11 32.31 -19.89
C THR A 104 23.16 32.94 -18.96
N SER A 105 24.14 32.16 -18.48
CA SER A 105 25.23 32.63 -17.61
C SER A 105 26.56 32.74 -18.36
#